data_AF-A0AB33IR42-F1
#
_entry.id   AF-A0AB33IR42-F1
#
_cell.length_a   1.000
_cell.length_b   1.000
_cell.length_c   1.000
_cell.angle_alpha   90.00
_cell.angle_beta   90.00
_cell.angle_gamma   90.00
#
_symmetry.space_group_name_H-M   'P 1'
#
loop_
_entity.id
_entity.type
_entity.pdbx_description
1 polymer ?
#
loop_
_entity_poly.entity_id
_entity_poly.type
_entity_poly.pdbx_seq_one_letter_code
_entity_poly.pdbx_strand_id
1 'polypeptide(L)'
;MTQDYNKKISKIGYNSVNLPSKLQFCYGHLAEYAYDATGRKLRVTFTTSKTNLLVAMGSIVPPQATNVATTLKTDYCGNMIYEDGKLSKILTDEGYISFKGNAPVYHYYLRDHLGSIRVVIDDNGSVEQVNHYCPFGGLFGESTGGGTQPYKYNGKELDRMHGLDWYDYGARHSDAVLGRWMCMDPLAEKYYDVTPYGYCGNDPVNRFDPDGMDWYRDKDGTYQFSPGVHSQADLQKGQLYLWKSHQFKTINYRDDGSIIYANETAAYNRMWNQADKHYRQKYHRGREVGAFILTTGYILVLPDYNNNFNTSNISQLGYVILGNGKIRHGQEIFKVSAQIHTHQKGCGDASPSYVGKYSDAIISEKISRPVFTMSHDGNVWYIIANQNSQNINITPFKVKELLRGFALKGSFVKYAGDPAWKRFGK
;
A
#
# COMPACT_ATOMS: atom_id res chain seq x y z
N MET A 1 -24.54 2.61 13.05
CA MET A 1 -25.69 3.49 12.72
C MET A 1 -26.65 2.69 11.85
N THR A 2 -27.98 2.70 12.05
CA THR A 2 -28.90 1.91 11.19
C THR A 2 -29.90 2.76 10.41
N GLN A 3 -29.90 4.07 10.64
CA GLN A 3 -30.82 5.06 10.06
C GLN A 3 -30.12 6.43 10.04
N ASP A 4 -30.47 7.30 9.10
CA ASP A 4 -30.01 8.69 9.06
C ASP A 4 -31.14 9.61 8.60
N TYR A 5 -31.65 10.43 9.51
CA TYR A 5 -32.74 11.37 9.21
C TYR A 5 -32.29 12.55 8.35
N ASN A 6 -31.05 13.01 8.50
CA ASN A 6 -30.53 14.17 7.77
C ASN A 6 -30.33 13.82 6.30
N LYS A 7 -29.78 12.62 6.04
CA LYS A 7 -29.60 12.08 4.69
C LYS A 7 -30.83 11.33 4.15
N LYS A 8 -31.92 11.29 4.92
CA LYS A 8 -33.17 10.61 4.56
C LYS A 8 -32.94 9.14 4.18
N ILE A 9 -32.10 8.47 4.96
CA ILE A 9 -31.85 7.03 4.88
C ILE A 9 -32.74 6.35 5.91
N SER A 10 -33.80 5.70 5.42
CA SER A 10 -34.75 4.95 6.25
C SER A 10 -34.07 3.79 6.97
N LYS A 11 -33.24 3.01 6.28
CA LYS A 11 -32.54 1.87 6.89
C LYS A 11 -31.24 1.52 6.20
N ILE A 12 -30.22 1.24 7.00
CA ILE A 12 -28.95 0.65 6.60
C ILE A 12 -28.93 -0.79 7.10
N GLY A 13 -28.90 -1.74 6.19
CA GLY A 13 -28.60 -3.15 6.44
C GLY A 13 -27.10 -3.41 6.34
N TYR A 14 -26.61 -4.32 7.17
CA TYR A 14 -25.20 -4.71 7.22
C TYR A 14 -25.06 -6.20 6.94
N ASN A 15 -23.93 -6.59 6.35
CA ASN A 15 -23.57 -8.01 6.18
C ASN A 15 -22.90 -8.57 7.46
N SER A 16 -22.50 -9.84 7.42
CA SER A 16 -21.87 -10.55 8.54
C SER A 16 -20.50 -10.01 8.95
N VAL A 17 -19.87 -9.15 8.15
CA VAL A 17 -18.60 -8.47 8.47
C VAL A 17 -18.81 -6.98 8.78
N ASN A 18 -20.05 -6.57 9.12
CA ASN A 18 -20.41 -5.20 9.49
C ASN A 18 -20.17 -4.13 8.41
N LEU A 19 -20.15 -4.51 7.13
CA LEU A 19 -20.17 -3.58 6.00
C LEU A 19 -21.60 -3.29 5.54
N PRO A 20 -21.94 -2.04 5.16
CA PRO A 20 -23.25 -1.70 4.63
C PRO A 20 -23.56 -2.53 3.39
N SER A 21 -24.63 -3.34 3.43
CA SER A 21 -25.04 -4.18 2.30
C SER A 21 -26.23 -3.60 1.55
N LYS A 22 -27.09 -2.82 2.24
CA LYS A 22 -28.32 -2.28 1.67
C LYS A 22 -28.71 -0.98 2.34
N LEU A 23 -28.95 0.08 1.56
CA LEU A 23 -29.37 1.39 2.06
C LEU A 23 -30.69 1.76 1.40
N GLN A 24 -31.76 1.82 2.20
CA GLN A 24 -33.06 2.29 1.78
C GLN A 24 -33.20 3.79 2.08
N PHE A 25 -33.47 4.59 1.06
CA PHE A 25 -33.80 6.01 1.21
C PHE A 25 -35.31 6.20 1.38
N CYS A 26 -35.71 7.27 2.08
CA CYS A 26 -37.12 7.57 2.41
C CYS A 26 -38.01 7.88 1.21
N TYR A 27 -37.43 8.13 0.03
CA TYR A 27 -38.16 8.38 -1.23
C TYR A 27 -38.16 7.17 -2.17
N GLY A 28 -37.83 5.98 -1.66
CA GLY A 28 -37.89 4.73 -2.41
C GLY A 28 -36.61 4.40 -3.19
N HIS A 29 -35.59 5.25 -3.16
CA HIS A 29 -34.29 4.90 -3.73
C HIS A 29 -33.61 3.81 -2.89
N LEU A 30 -32.81 2.98 -3.55
CA LEU A 30 -32.12 1.86 -2.92
C LEU A 30 -30.66 1.81 -3.40
N ALA A 31 -29.73 1.57 -2.50
CA ALA A 31 -28.37 1.17 -2.85
C ALA A 31 -28.10 -0.23 -2.29
N GLU A 32 -27.52 -1.11 -3.10
CA GLU A 32 -27.14 -2.47 -2.73
C GLU A 32 -25.65 -2.69 -3.03
N TYR A 33 -24.90 -3.11 -2.01
CA TYR A 33 -23.47 -3.33 -2.11
C TYR A 33 -23.17 -4.83 -1.99
N ALA A 34 -22.32 -5.34 -2.87
CA ALA A 34 -21.84 -6.71 -2.82
C ALA A 34 -20.34 -6.72 -2.57
N TYR A 35 -19.92 -7.64 -1.71
CA TYR A 35 -18.54 -7.79 -1.27
C TYR A 35 -18.10 -9.25 -1.46
N ASP A 36 -16.79 -9.47 -1.58
CA ASP A 36 -16.23 -10.81 -1.40
C ASP A 36 -16.16 -11.20 0.08
N ALA A 37 -15.73 -12.44 0.35
CA ALA A 37 -15.59 -12.96 1.70
C ALA A 37 -14.54 -12.23 2.55
N THR A 38 -13.65 -11.44 1.93
CA THR A 38 -12.64 -10.62 2.62
C THR A 38 -13.13 -9.21 2.92
N GLY A 39 -14.34 -8.85 2.48
CA GLY A 39 -14.91 -7.51 2.66
C GLY A 39 -14.53 -6.53 1.55
N ARG A 40 -13.90 -6.97 0.47
CA ARG A 40 -13.61 -6.10 -0.69
C ARG A 40 -14.90 -5.86 -1.47
N LYS A 41 -15.22 -4.60 -1.74
CA LYS A 41 -16.37 -4.22 -2.59
C LYS A 41 -16.18 -4.74 -4.01
N LEU A 42 -17.15 -5.51 -4.49
CA LEU A 42 -17.21 -6.05 -5.85
C LEU A 42 -18.20 -5.29 -6.72
N ARG A 43 -19.28 -4.77 -6.12
CA ARG A 43 -20.36 -4.11 -6.85
C ARG A 43 -21.15 -3.16 -5.98
N VAL A 44 -21.66 -2.09 -6.59
CA VAL A 44 -22.80 -1.33 -6.08
C VAL A 44 -23.90 -1.30 -7.14
N THR A 45 -25.16 -1.32 -6.71
CA THR A 45 -26.34 -1.16 -7.56
C THR A 45 -27.25 -0.12 -6.95
N PHE A 46 -27.49 0.96 -7.67
CA PHE A 46 -28.44 2.00 -7.30
C PHE A 46 -29.73 1.82 -8.07
N THR A 47 -30.85 1.79 -7.36
CA THR A 47 -32.19 1.76 -7.94
C THR A 47 -32.91 3.05 -7.60
N THR A 48 -33.20 3.84 -8.63
CA THR A 48 -33.91 5.11 -8.51
C THR A 48 -35.40 4.89 -8.72
N SER A 49 -36.24 5.27 -7.76
CA SER A 49 -37.70 5.24 -7.93
C SER A 49 -38.21 6.35 -8.87
N LYS A 50 -39.23 6.07 -9.68
CA LYS A 50 -39.94 7.03 -10.56
C LYS A 50 -40.74 8.06 -9.78
N THR A 51 -41.40 7.60 -8.72
CA THR A 51 -42.19 8.43 -7.82
C THR A 51 -41.58 8.37 -6.43
N ASN A 52 -41.71 9.45 -5.67
CA ASN A 52 -41.30 9.45 -4.27
C ASN A 52 -42.16 8.45 -3.50
N LEU A 53 -41.59 7.28 -3.22
CA LEU A 53 -42.22 6.28 -2.39
C LEU A 53 -41.84 6.59 -0.95
N LEU A 54 -42.79 7.07 -0.15
CA LEU A 54 -42.54 7.39 1.25
C LEU A 54 -42.30 6.09 2.03
N VAL A 55 -41.02 5.80 2.29
CA VAL A 55 -40.62 4.65 3.11
C VAL A 55 -40.49 5.12 4.55
N ALA A 56 -41.31 4.54 5.43
CA ALA A 56 -41.22 4.78 6.86
C ALA A 56 -39.83 4.45 7.40
N MET A 57 -39.32 5.26 8.32
CA MET A 57 -38.00 5.05 8.94
C MET A 57 -37.90 3.66 9.57
N GLY A 58 -36.76 2.99 9.38
CA GLY A 58 -36.51 1.64 9.88
C GLY A 58 -37.02 0.50 9.01
N SER A 59 -37.56 0.82 7.83
CA SER A 59 -38.07 -0.15 6.87
C SER A 59 -37.17 -0.26 5.64
N ILE A 60 -37.12 -1.45 5.04
CA ILE A 60 -36.59 -1.67 3.70
C ILE A 60 -37.78 -2.03 2.84
N VAL A 61 -38.10 -1.18 1.86
CA VAL A 61 -39.22 -1.37 0.94
C VAL A 61 -38.68 -1.14 -0.47
N PRO A 62 -38.07 -2.17 -1.09
CA PRO A 62 -37.51 -2.05 -2.42
C PRO A 62 -38.59 -1.62 -3.41
N PRO A 63 -38.29 -0.72 -4.36
CA PRO A 63 -39.26 -0.32 -5.35
C PRO A 63 -39.65 -1.51 -6.24
N GLN A 64 -40.95 -1.64 -6.47
CA GLN A 64 -41.47 -2.59 -7.45
C GLN A 64 -40.95 -2.24 -8.85
N ALA A 65 -40.71 -3.24 -9.70
CA ALA A 65 -40.10 -3.03 -11.03
C ALA A 65 -40.84 -1.98 -11.89
N THR A 66 -42.17 -1.90 -11.77
CA THR A 66 -43.00 -0.89 -12.46
C THR A 66 -42.66 0.55 -12.06
N ASN A 67 -42.17 0.75 -10.83
CA ASN A 67 -41.82 2.04 -10.23
C ASN A 67 -40.32 2.36 -10.27
N VAL A 68 -39.49 1.54 -10.92
CA VAL A 68 -38.05 1.82 -11.08
C VAL A 68 -37.83 2.72 -12.29
N ALA A 69 -37.23 3.89 -12.08
CA ALA A 69 -36.86 4.84 -13.14
C ALA A 69 -35.57 4.41 -13.82
N THR A 70 -34.54 4.16 -13.01
CA THR A 70 -33.20 3.82 -13.47
C THR A 70 -32.59 2.82 -12.50
N THR A 71 -31.81 1.89 -13.04
CA THR A 71 -30.87 1.10 -12.27
C THR A 71 -29.48 1.36 -12.81
N LEU A 72 -28.56 1.80 -11.94
CA LEU A 72 -27.15 2.01 -12.28
C LEU A 72 -26.34 0.96 -11.52
N LYS A 73 -25.50 0.22 -12.25
CA LYS A 73 -24.69 -0.84 -11.68
C LYS A 73 -23.21 -0.58 -11.94
N THR A 74 -22.41 -0.59 -10.88
CA THR A 74 -20.96 -0.44 -10.97
C THR A 74 -20.27 -1.69 -10.44
N ASP A 75 -19.45 -2.30 -11.27
CA ASP A 75 -18.66 -3.51 -11.01
C ASP A 75 -17.18 -3.15 -10.88
N TYR A 76 -16.53 -3.63 -9.81
CA TYR A 76 -15.13 -3.34 -9.47
C TYR A 76 -14.28 -4.59 -9.67
N CYS A 77 -13.47 -4.60 -10.73
CA CYS A 77 -12.64 -5.73 -11.14
C CYS A 77 -11.15 -5.34 -11.10
N GLY A 78 -10.54 -5.41 -9.92
CA GLY A 78 -9.16 -4.95 -9.77
C GLY A 78 -9.09 -3.42 -9.89
N ASN A 79 -8.30 -2.94 -10.84
CA ASN A 79 -8.22 -1.52 -11.22
C ASN A 79 -9.21 -1.14 -12.34
N MET A 80 -10.01 -2.08 -12.86
CA MET A 80 -10.99 -1.82 -13.91
C MET A 80 -12.38 -1.62 -13.31
N ILE A 81 -13.07 -0.57 -13.76
CA ILE A 81 -14.42 -0.21 -13.32
C ILE A 81 -15.37 -0.34 -14.50
N TYR A 82 -16.42 -1.12 -14.32
CA TYR A 82 -17.47 -1.29 -15.30
C TYR A 82 -18.75 -0.62 -14.80
N GLU A 83 -19.37 0.20 -15.64
CA GLU A 83 -20.69 0.81 -15.39
C GLU A 83 -21.68 0.20 -16.38
N ASP A 84 -22.76 -0.39 -15.87
CA ASP A 84 -23.78 -1.13 -16.62
C ASP A 84 -23.19 -2.18 -17.59
N GLY A 85 -22.14 -2.87 -17.14
CA GLY A 85 -21.45 -3.91 -17.89
C GLY A 85 -20.47 -3.41 -18.96
N LYS A 86 -20.30 -2.09 -19.11
CA LYS A 86 -19.31 -1.49 -20.03
C LYS A 86 -18.11 -0.98 -19.25
N LEU A 87 -16.91 -1.22 -19.79
CA LEU A 87 -15.69 -0.66 -19.20
C LEU A 87 -15.77 0.87 -19.23
N SER A 88 -15.83 1.48 -18.04
CA SER A 88 -15.94 2.93 -17.88
C SER A 88 -14.58 3.55 -17.59
N LYS A 89 -13.81 2.93 -16.67
CA LYS A 89 -12.52 3.47 -16.22
C LYS A 89 -11.49 2.37 -15.97
N ILE A 90 -10.22 2.69 -16.20
CA ILE A 90 -9.07 1.93 -15.68
C ILE A 90 -8.30 2.85 -14.75
N LEU A 91 -8.21 2.49 -13.48
CA LEU A 91 -7.46 3.23 -12.48
C LEU A 91 -5.95 3.00 -12.65
N THR A 92 -5.18 4.05 -12.44
CA THR A 92 -3.71 4.03 -12.44
C THR A 92 -3.19 4.69 -11.17
N ASP A 93 -1.91 4.47 -10.86
CA ASP A 93 -1.27 5.08 -9.70
C ASP A 93 -1.21 6.61 -9.79
N GLU A 94 -1.38 7.20 -10.96
CA GLU A 94 -1.28 8.65 -11.19
C GLU A 94 -2.61 9.28 -11.62
N GLY A 95 -3.69 8.51 -11.73
CA GLY A 95 -4.89 8.98 -12.42
C GLY A 95 -5.86 7.88 -12.81
N TYR A 96 -6.50 8.07 -13.95
CA TYR A 96 -7.35 7.07 -14.57
C TYR A 96 -7.41 7.26 -16.08
N ILE A 97 -7.83 6.20 -16.76
CA ILE A 97 -8.11 6.19 -18.19
C ILE A 97 -9.63 6.05 -18.35
N SER A 98 -10.23 6.95 -19.13
CA SER A 98 -11.62 6.83 -19.60
C SER A 98 -11.64 6.57 -21.11
N PHE A 99 -12.83 6.43 -21.71
CA PHE A 99 -12.96 6.06 -23.12
C PHE A 99 -13.96 6.95 -23.86
N LYS A 100 -13.51 7.53 -24.98
CA LYS A 100 -14.39 8.20 -25.96
C LYS A 100 -14.61 7.25 -27.14
N GLY A 101 -15.69 6.47 -27.07
CA GLY A 101 -15.85 5.30 -27.94
C GLY A 101 -14.83 4.23 -27.54
N ASN A 102 -13.94 3.84 -28.46
CA ASN A 102 -12.84 2.91 -28.17
C ASN A 102 -11.49 3.60 -27.92
N ALA A 103 -11.42 4.94 -28.04
CA ALA A 103 -10.19 5.68 -27.83
C ALA A 103 -9.96 5.96 -26.33
N PRO A 104 -8.80 5.59 -25.76
CA PRO A 104 -8.47 5.92 -24.38
C PRO A 104 -8.23 7.43 -24.22
N VAL A 105 -8.70 7.98 -23.10
CA VAL A 105 -8.49 9.37 -22.67
C VAL A 105 -7.82 9.32 -21.30
N TYR A 106 -6.72 10.02 -21.13
CA TYR A 106 -5.89 9.97 -19.92
C TYR A 106 -6.16 11.17 -19.04
N HIS A 107 -6.33 10.91 -17.75
CA HIS A 107 -6.59 11.90 -16.72
C HIS A 107 -5.58 11.70 -15.60
N TYR A 108 -4.97 12.78 -15.11
CA TYR A 108 -3.93 12.73 -14.08
C TYR A 108 -4.37 13.48 -12.82
N TYR A 109 -3.97 12.96 -11.67
CA TYR A 109 -4.27 13.53 -10.37
C TYR A 109 -3.10 14.37 -9.83
N LEU A 110 -3.38 15.62 -9.46
CA LEU A 110 -2.52 16.40 -8.59
C LEU A 110 -3.02 16.26 -7.16
N ARG A 111 -2.17 15.72 -6.28
CA ARG A 111 -2.52 15.33 -4.92
C ARG A 111 -1.85 16.21 -3.87
N ASP A 112 -2.49 16.34 -2.70
CA ASP A 112 -1.84 16.92 -1.52
C ASP A 112 -1.00 15.88 -0.74
N HIS A 113 -0.45 16.30 0.40
CA HIS A 113 0.45 15.47 1.22
C HIS A 113 -0.21 14.22 1.80
N LEU A 114 -1.55 14.17 1.88
CA LEU A 114 -2.31 13.00 2.33
C LEU A 114 -2.87 12.18 1.16
N GLY A 115 -2.48 12.50 -0.07
CA GLY A 115 -2.98 11.83 -1.26
C GLY A 115 -4.37 12.27 -1.72
N SER A 116 -4.94 13.34 -1.15
CA SER A 116 -6.25 13.84 -1.60
C SER A 116 -6.13 14.50 -2.96
N ILE A 117 -7.04 14.17 -3.87
CA ILE A 117 -7.01 14.68 -5.25
C ILE A 117 -7.47 16.13 -5.26
N ARG A 118 -6.53 17.08 -5.44
CA ARG A 118 -6.79 18.53 -5.46
C ARG A 118 -7.18 19.00 -6.85
N VAL A 119 -6.54 18.47 -7.88
CA VAL A 119 -6.80 18.83 -9.27
C VAL A 119 -6.78 17.56 -10.12
N VAL A 120 -7.66 17.48 -11.11
CA VAL A 120 -7.58 16.51 -12.21
C VAL A 120 -7.23 17.29 -13.48
N ILE A 121 -6.25 16.81 -14.23
CA ILE A 121 -5.82 17.40 -15.49
C ILE A 121 -5.85 16.38 -16.63
N ASP A 122 -6.10 16.86 -17.85
CA ASP A 122 -5.97 16.05 -19.05
C ASP A 122 -4.50 15.83 -19.45
N ASP A 123 -4.27 15.08 -20.54
CA ASP A 123 -2.94 14.79 -21.09
C ASP A 123 -2.23 16.00 -21.69
N ASN A 124 -2.94 17.11 -21.90
CA ASN A 124 -2.38 18.39 -22.34
C ASN A 124 -2.10 19.34 -21.15
N GLY A 125 -2.40 18.91 -19.92
CA GLY A 125 -2.24 19.71 -18.70
C GLY A 125 -3.39 20.70 -18.45
N SER A 126 -4.50 20.60 -19.18
CA SER A 126 -5.69 21.41 -18.95
C SER A 126 -6.42 20.94 -17.70
N VAL A 127 -6.91 21.88 -16.90
CA VAL A 127 -7.65 21.57 -15.68
C VAL A 127 -9.05 21.07 -16.01
N GLU A 128 -9.36 19.84 -15.59
CA GLU A 128 -10.68 19.22 -15.74
C GLU A 128 -11.52 19.33 -14.46
N GLN A 129 -10.87 19.37 -13.30
CA GLN A 129 -11.55 19.45 -12.01
C GLN A 129 -10.63 20.02 -10.93
N VAL A 130 -11.19 20.83 -10.03
CA VAL A 130 -10.54 21.32 -8.82
C VAL A 130 -11.39 20.96 -7.61
N ASN A 131 -10.77 20.40 -6.56
CA ASN A 131 -11.41 20.01 -5.31
C ASN A 131 -10.76 20.72 -4.11
N HIS A 132 -11.60 21.22 -3.21
CA HIS A 132 -11.23 21.82 -1.95
C HIS A 132 -11.90 21.08 -0.80
N TYR A 133 -11.09 20.63 0.16
CA TYR A 133 -11.53 19.78 1.26
C TYR A 133 -11.41 20.48 2.61
N CYS A 134 -12.46 20.38 3.43
CA CYS A 134 -12.37 20.57 4.86
C CYS A 134 -11.48 19.47 5.47
N PRO A 135 -11.00 19.63 6.72
CA PRO A 135 -10.08 18.68 7.34
C PRO A 135 -10.51 17.20 7.29
N PHE A 136 -11.81 16.90 7.44
CA PHE A 136 -12.35 15.54 7.41
C PHE A 136 -12.80 15.07 6.01
N GLY A 137 -12.44 15.79 4.94
CA GLY A 137 -12.71 15.41 3.56
C GLY A 137 -14.00 15.95 2.97
N GLY A 138 -14.73 16.80 3.69
CA GLY A 138 -15.94 17.44 3.20
C GLY A 138 -15.59 18.41 2.06
N LEU A 139 -16.23 18.27 0.91
CA LEU A 139 -16.01 19.18 -0.22
C LEU A 139 -16.69 20.52 0.08
N PHE A 140 -15.91 21.60 0.22
CA PHE A 140 -16.45 22.96 0.34
C PHE A 140 -16.31 23.77 -0.96
N GLY A 141 -15.58 23.23 -1.93
CA GLY A 141 -15.50 23.79 -3.28
C GLY A 141 -15.12 22.69 -4.26
N GLU A 142 -15.93 22.52 -5.30
CA GLU A 142 -15.63 21.58 -6.38
C GLU A 142 -16.11 22.17 -7.70
N SER A 143 -15.25 22.17 -8.73
CA SER A 143 -15.47 22.97 -9.93
C SER A 143 -16.45 22.37 -10.94
N THR A 144 -16.83 21.08 -10.85
CA THR A 144 -17.66 20.39 -11.86
C THR A 144 -18.98 19.84 -11.32
N GLY A 145 -19.39 20.18 -10.10
CA GLY A 145 -20.59 19.65 -9.46
C GLY A 145 -20.55 18.14 -9.22
N GLY A 146 -19.37 17.51 -9.23
CA GLY A 146 -19.17 16.07 -9.05
C GLY A 146 -19.23 15.24 -10.33
N GLY A 147 -19.37 15.85 -11.51
CA GLY A 147 -19.61 15.14 -12.77
C GLY A 147 -18.40 14.45 -13.41
N THR A 148 -17.17 14.77 -12.99
CA THR A 148 -15.96 14.27 -13.68
C THR A 148 -15.60 12.84 -13.26
N GLN A 149 -15.38 12.61 -11.96
CA GLN A 149 -14.89 11.34 -11.43
C GLN A 149 -15.09 11.26 -9.91
N PRO A 150 -15.27 10.05 -9.33
CA PRO A 150 -15.69 9.90 -7.93
C PRO A 150 -14.54 9.82 -6.91
N TYR A 151 -13.28 9.68 -7.29
CA TYR A 151 -12.14 9.56 -6.36
C TYR A 151 -11.71 10.94 -5.85
N LYS A 152 -11.76 11.19 -4.53
CA LYS A 152 -11.62 12.54 -3.97
C LYS A 152 -10.61 12.60 -2.82
N TYR A 153 -11.09 12.84 -1.61
CA TYR A 153 -10.29 12.93 -0.40
C TYR A 153 -9.55 11.61 -0.15
N ASN A 154 -8.26 11.70 0.17
CA ASN A 154 -7.36 10.55 0.30
C ASN A 154 -7.34 9.56 -0.88
N GLY A 155 -7.76 10.00 -2.07
CA GLY A 155 -7.89 9.13 -3.24
C GLY A 155 -8.99 8.07 -3.10
N LYS A 156 -9.92 8.23 -2.15
CA LYS A 156 -11.05 7.33 -1.93
C LYS A 156 -12.26 7.72 -2.76
N GLU A 157 -13.03 6.72 -3.16
CA GLU A 157 -14.27 6.91 -3.92
C GLU A 157 -15.32 7.56 -3.02
N LEU A 158 -15.87 8.69 -3.47
CA LEU A 158 -16.96 9.41 -2.84
C LEU A 158 -18.27 9.02 -3.52
N ASP A 159 -19.10 8.26 -2.81
CA ASP A 159 -20.44 7.91 -3.23
C ASP A 159 -21.42 9.03 -2.88
N ARG A 160 -21.90 9.72 -3.91
CA ARG A 160 -22.84 10.86 -3.78
C ARG A 160 -24.27 10.49 -4.18
N MET A 161 -24.52 9.25 -4.58
CA MET A 161 -25.83 8.86 -5.11
C MET A 161 -26.90 9.07 -4.06
N HIS A 162 -27.99 9.74 -4.47
CA HIS A 162 -29.11 10.12 -3.59
C HIS A 162 -28.73 10.98 -2.37
N GLY A 163 -27.60 11.69 -2.42
CA GLY A 163 -27.12 12.54 -1.32
C GLY A 163 -26.39 11.78 -0.21
N LEU A 164 -25.90 10.57 -0.50
CA LEU A 164 -25.19 9.75 0.47
C LEU A 164 -23.91 10.45 0.96
N ASP A 165 -23.09 10.96 0.06
CA ASP A 165 -21.81 11.64 0.32
C ASP A 165 -20.90 10.88 1.31
N TRP A 166 -20.74 9.57 1.09
CA TRP A 166 -19.85 8.71 1.88
C TRP A 166 -18.59 8.33 1.11
N TYR A 167 -17.46 8.31 1.80
CA TYR A 167 -16.22 7.77 1.28
C TYR A 167 -16.11 6.29 1.54
N ASP A 168 -15.75 5.53 0.50
CA ASP A 168 -15.43 4.11 0.63
C ASP A 168 -13.92 3.91 0.84
N TYR A 169 -13.55 3.51 2.07
CA TYR A 169 -12.17 3.15 2.43
C TYR A 169 -11.90 1.64 2.30
N GLY A 170 -12.84 0.88 1.74
CA GLY A 170 -12.79 -0.58 1.65
C GLY A 170 -13.30 -1.23 2.92
N ALA A 171 -12.52 -1.15 4.00
CA ALA A 171 -12.87 -1.76 5.28
C ALA A 171 -14.04 -1.05 5.99
N ARG A 172 -14.25 0.25 5.71
CA ARG A 172 -15.28 1.09 6.35
C ARG A 172 -15.75 2.18 5.39
N HIS A 173 -16.97 2.64 5.58
CA HIS A 173 -17.45 3.89 4.97
C HIS A 173 -17.26 5.04 5.96
N SER A 174 -16.86 6.21 5.48
CA SER A 174 -16.72 7.43 6.28
C SER A 174 -17.67 8.51 5.78
N ASP A 175 -18.28 9.24 6.71
CA ASP A 175 -19.05 10.44 6.40
C ASP A 175 -18.21 11.66 6.79
N ALA A 176 -17.81 12.42 5.77
CA ALA A 176 -16.94 13.57 5.94
C ALA A 176 -17.63 14.76 6.62
N VAL A 177 -18.97 14.85 6.58
CA VAL A 177 -19.73 15.88 7.29
C VAL A 177 -19.76 15.57 8.79
N LEU A 178 -19.87 14.29 9.14
CA LEU A 178 -19.87 13.83 10.52
C LEU A 178 -18.47 13.65 11.12
N GLY A 179 -17.44 13.57 10.27
CA GLY A 179 -16.04 13.36 10.66
C GLY A 179 -15.80 12.01 11.31
N ARG A 180 -16.50 10.96 10.89
CA ARG A 180 -16.52 9.65 11.57
C ARG A 180 -16.77 8.49 10.63
N TRP A 181 -16.44 7.28 11.08
CA TRP A 181 -16.84 6.03 10.43
C TRP A 181 -18.35 5.77 10.56
N MET A 182 -18.95 5.14 9.56
CA MET A 182 -20.38 4.80 9.52
C MET A 182 -20.71 3.42 10.10
N CYS A 183 -19.68 2.62 10.35
CA CYS A 183 -19.72 1.39 11.13
C CYS A 183 -18.84 1.56 12.36
N MET A 184 -19.13 0.79 13.42
CA MET A 184 -18.19 0.72 14.53
C MET A 184 -16.88 0.18 14.00
N ASP A 185 -15.80 0.80 14.41
CA ASP A 185 -14.49 0.22 14.38
C ASP A 185 -14.61 -1.19 15.01
N PRO A 186 -14.28 -2.26 14.28
CA PRO A 186 -14.26 -3.62 14.83
C PRO A 186 -13.38 -3.74 16.10
N LEU A 187 -12.56 -2.73 16.39
CA LEU A 187 -11.64 -2.63 17.52
C LEU A 187 -12.10 -1.64 18.60
N ALA A 188 -13.33 -1.13 18.50
CA ALA A 188 -13.94 -0.20 19.44
C ALA A 188 -13.79 -0.60 20.91
N GLU A 189 -13.91 -1.90 21.23
CA GLU A 189 -13.80 -2.42 22.60
C GLU A 189 -12.37 -2.36 23.18
N LYS A 190 -11.38 -1.98 22.37
CA LYS A 190 -9.95 -1.97 22.73
C LYS A 190 -9.40 -0.57 22.99
N TYR A 191 -10.18 0.48 22.71
CA TYR A 191 -9.86 1.89 22.97
C TYR A 191 -11.02 2.52 23.72
N TYR A 192 -11.13 2.26 25.03
CA TYR A 192 -12.25 2.76 25.84
C TYR A 192 -12.33 4.30 25.87
N ASP A 193 -11.22 4.98 25.59
CA ASP A 193 -11.05 6.43 25.55
C ASP A 193 -11.29 7.04 24.16
N VAL A 194 -11.43 6.23 23.12
CA VAL A 194 -11.70 6.67 21.75
C VAL A 194 -13.06 6.15 21.31
N THR A 195 -13.88 7.02 20.72
CA THR A 195 -15.19 6.58 20.24
C THR A 195 -15.04 5.45 19.20
N PRO A 196 -15.89 4.41 19.26
CA PRO A 196 -15.98 3.35 18.26
C PRO A 196 -16.10 3.84 16.81
N TYR A 197 -16.45 5.10 16.59
CA TYR A 197 -16.66 5.68 15.26
C TYR A 197 -15.56 6.67 14.87
N GLY A 198 -14.52 6.85 15.70
CA GLY A 198 -13.52 7.90 15.54
C GLY A 198 -12.71 7.75 14.25
N TYR A 199 -12.66 8.81 13.45
CA TYR A 199 -11.81 8.87 12.26
C TYR A 199 -10.47 9.54 12.60
N CYS A 200 -9.36 8.87 12.27
CA CYS A 200 -7.98 9.35 12.46
C CYS A 200 -7.65 9.90 13.87
N GLY A 201 -8.33 9.45 14.93
CA GLY A 201 -8.16 9.99 16.28
C GLY A 201 -8.42 11.50 16.38
N ASN A 202 -9.32 12.03 15.53
CA ASN A 202 -9.62 13.46 15.37
C ASN A 202 -8.46 14.34 14.86
N ASP A 203 -7.45 13.75 14.22
CA ASP A 203 -6.31 14.48 13.63
C ASP A 203 -6.16 14.19 12.11
N PRO A 204 -7.18 14.50 11.28
CA PRO A 204 -7.23 14.12 9.87
C PRO A 204 -6.35 15.00 8.95
N VAL A 205 -5.70 16.04 9.49
CA VAL A 205 -4.76 16.89 8.75
C VAL A 205 -3.36 16.27 8.72
N ASN A 206 -3.00 15.54 9.79
CA ASN A 206 -1.68 14.92 9.94
C ASN A 206 -1.71 13.40 9.77
N ARG A 207 -2.88 12.77 9.88
CA ARG A 207 -3.02 11.30 9.85
C ARG A 207 -3.95 10.86 8.73
N PHE A 208 -3.57 9.76 8.10
CA PHE A 208 -4.30 9.13 7.00
C PHE A 208 -4.28 7.61 7.17
N ASP A 209 -5.44 6.97 6.94
CA ASP A 209 -5.65 5.53 6.90
C ASP A 209 -5.85 5.08 5.42
N PRO A 210 -4.79 4.63 4.69
CA PRO A 210 -4.84 4.35 3.25
C PRO A 210 -5.49 3.05 2.85
N ASP A 211 -5.55 2.09 3.74
CA ASP A 211 -5.92 0.70 3.43
C ASP A 211 -6.30 -0.10 4.69
N GLY A 212 -6.19 0.50 5.87
CA GLY A 212 -6.36 -0.17 7.15
C GLY A 212 -5.18 -1.05 7.59
N MET A 213 -4.01 -1.06 6.94
CA MET A 213 -2.89 -2.03 7.16
C MET A 213 -1.82 -1.59 8.17
N ASP A 214 -1.18 -2.55 8.90
CA ASP A 214 -0.30 -2.23 10.04
C ASP A 214 0.86 -3.22 10.39
N TRP A 215 1.83 -2.72 11.17
CA TRP A 215 2.92 -3.50 11.78
C TRP A 215 2.49 -4.30 13.02
N TYR A 216 3.19 -5.40 13.29
CA TYR A 216 3.11 -6.16 14.53
C TYR A 216 4.43 -6.84 14.91
N ARG A 217 4.53 -7.34 16.14
CA ARG A 217 5.60 -8.17 16.67
C ARG A 217 5.11 -9.61 16.75
N ASP A 218 5.83 -10.55 16.17
CA ASP A 218 5.51 -11.97 16.24
C ASP A 218 5.94 -12.60 17.58
N LYS A 219 5.52 -13.84 17.86
CA LYS A 219 5.79 -14.62 19.07
C LYS A 219 7.29 -14.85 19.30
N ASP A 220 8.06 -14.88 18.21
CA ASP A 220 9.52 -14.98 18.24
C ASP A 220 10.22 -13.63 18.50
N GLY A 221 9.44 -12.55 18.70
CA GLY A 221 9.93 -11.20 18.98
C GLY A 221 10.29 -10.40 17.73
N THR A 222 10.15 -10.95 16.52
CA THR A 222 10.45 -10.25 15.27
C THR A 222 9.34 -9.27 14.87
N TYR A 223 9.71 -8.18 14.20
CA TYR A 223 8.76 -7.17 13.71
C TYR A 223 8.34 -7.51 12.28
N GLN A 224 7.03 -7.57 12.04
CA GLN A 224 6.38 -8.03 10.83
C GLN A 224 5.44 -6.95 10.29
N PHE A 225 5.41 -6.84 8.97
CA PHE A 225 4.40 -6.07 8.25
C PHE A 225 3.55 -7.05 7.45
N SER A 226 2.23 -6.94 7.54
CA SER A 226 1.33 -7.85 6.84
C SER A 226 0.13 -7.11 6.29
N PRO A 227 -0.17 -7.23 4.99
CA PRO A 227 -1.38 -6.63 4.39
C PRO A 227 -2.70 -7.15 4.96
N GLY A 228 -2.67 -8.28 5.68
CA GLY A 228 -3.83 -8.85 6.38
C GLY A 228 -3.81 -8.64 7.89
N VAL A 229 -2.91 -7.80 8.41
CA VAL A 229 -2.88 -7.40 9.82
C VAL A 229 -3.26 -5.94 9.91
N HIS A 230 -4.33 -5.70 10.63
CA HIS A 230 -4.98 -4.40 10.81
C HIS A 230 -5.21 -4.13 12.30
N SER A 231 -4.91 -5.12 13.15
CA SER A 231 -5.14 -5.06 14.58
C SER A 231 -4.47 -6.20 15.34
N GLN A 232 -4.52 -6.13 16.67
CA GLN A 232 -4.15 -7.24 17.55
C GLN A 232 -5.02 -8.51 17.37
N ALA A 233 -6.21 -8.43 16.74
CA ALA A 233 -7.09 -9.59 16.54
C ALA A 233 -6.67 -10.47 15.36
N ASP A 234 -5.99 -9.90 14.37
CA ASP A 234 -5.44 -10.64 13.23
C ASP A 234 -4.22 -11.50 13.63
N LEU A 235 -3.82 -11.35 14.90
CA LEU A 235 -2.62 -11.89 15.46
C LEU A 235 -2.91 -13.07 16.41
N GLN A 236 -2.14 -14.13 16.25
CA GLN A 236 -2.15 -15.29 17.13
C GLN A 236 -1.65 -14.92 18.53
N LYS A 237 -2.14 -15.65 19.55
CA LYS A 237 -1.71 -15.51 20.95
C LYS A 237 -0.18 -15.44 21.08
N GLY A 238 0.34 -14.36 21.66
CA GLY A 238 1.78 -14.11 21.86
C GLY A 238 2.40 -13.09 20.90
N GLN A 239 1.66 -12.66 19.87
CA GLN A 239 2.03 -11.57 18.98
C GLN A 239 1.52 -10.22 19.55
N LEU A 240 2.13 -9.08 19.19
CA LEU A 240 1.78 -7.74 19.67
C LEU A 240 1.65 -6.75 18.49
N TYR A 241 0.52 -6.09 18.33
CA TYR A 241 0.30 -5.09 17.29
C TYR A 241 1.03 -3.75 17.55
N LEU A 242 1.48 -3.08 16.48
CA LEU A 242 2.41 -1.94 16.52
C LEU A 242 2.10 -0.79 15.54
N TRP A 243 0.89 -0.72 14.99
CA TRP A 243 0.40 0.41 14.16
C TRP A 243 1.04 0.55 12.77
N LYS A 244 0.52 1.45 11.94
CA LYS A 244 0.86 1.61 10.52
C LYS A 244 2.31 2.03 10.24
N SER A 245 2.83 2.91 11.09
CA SER A 245 4.23 3.30 11.09
C SER A 245 4.63 3.60 12.52
N HIS A 246 5.89 3.31 12.85
CA HIS A 246 6.41 3.59 14.17
C HIS A 246 7.92 3.82 14.11
N GLN A 247 8.39 4.76 14.91
CA GLN A 247 9.82 5.00 15.08
C GLN A 247 10.25 4.45 16.44
N PHE A 248 11.17 3.49 16.41
CA PHE A 248 11.77 2.94 17.63
C PHE A 248 13.27 3.21 17.61
N LYS A 249 13.74 4.08 18.53
CA LYS A 249 15.12 4.56 18.56
C LYS A 249 15.50 5.19 17.20
N THR A 250 16.52 4.64 16.54
CA THR A 250 17.05 5.09 15.23
C THR A 250 16.55 4.23 14.06
N ILE A 251 15.45 3.50 14.27
CA ILE A 251 14.82 2.62 13.28
C ILE A 251 13.46 3.21 12.92
N ASN A 252 13.22 3.40 11.63
CA ASN A 252 11.97 3.93 11.10
C ASN A 252 11.23 2.82 10.34
N TYR A 253 10.12 2.33 10.91
CA TYR A 253 9.23 1.36 10.29
C TYR A 253 8.16 2.11 9.49
N ARG A 254 8.16 1.90 8.17
CA ARG A 254 7.36 2.66 7.22
C ARG A 254 6.07 1.94 6.86
N ASP A 255 5.12 2.70 6.36
CA ASP A 255 3.78 2.22 6.07
C ASP A 255 3.64 1.44 4.75
N ASP A 256 4.71 1.38 3.95
CA ASP A 256 4.87 0.49 2.80
C ASP A 256 5.47 -0.89 3.19
N GLY A 257 5.76 -1.09 4.49
CA GLY A 257 6.44 -2.27 5.01
C GLY A 257 7.96 -2.23 4.87
N SER A 258 8.54 -1.13 4.37
CA SER A 258 10.00 -0.95 4.35
C SER A 258 10.51 -0.42 5.70
N ILE A 259 11.81 -0.58 5.95
CA ILE A 259 12.41 -0.15 7.22
C ILE A 259 13.72 0.59 6.94
N ILE A 260 13.88 1.78 7.50
CA ILE A 260 15.13 2.54 7.44
C ILE A 260 15.88 2.42 8.76
N TYR A 261 17.12 1.93 8.69
CA TYR A 261 18.04 1.81 9.82
C TYR A 261 19.17 2.83 9.71
N ALA A 262 19.46 3.55 10.79
CA ALA A 262 20.68 4.37 10.87
C ALA A 262 21.96 3.55 11.14
N ASN A 263 21.82 2.32 11.65
CA ASN A 263 22.94 1.44 12.02
C ASN A 263 22.94 0.18 11.14
N GLU A 264 24.03 -0.05 10.41
CA GLU A 264 24.14 -1.18 9.48
C GLU A 264 24.03 -2.54 10.18
N THR A 265 24.71 -2.71 11.31
CA THR A 265 24.67 -3.95 12.09
C THR A 265 23.26 -4.25 12.60
N ALA A 266 22.48 -3.25 13.00
CA ALA A 266 21.09 -3.44 13.37
C ALA A 266 20.24 -3.91 12.18
N ALA A 267 20.46 -3.34 10.99
CA ALA A 267 19.79 -3.77 9.76
C ALA A 267 20.16 -5.22 9.41
N TYR A 268 21.45 -5.56 9.40
CA TYR A 268 21.93 -6.92 9.09
C TYR A 268 21.41 -7.95 10.09
N ASN A 269 21.36 -7.59 11.38
CA ASN A 269 20.74 -8.44 12.40
C ASN A 269 19.24 -8.62 12.14
N ARG A 270 18.48 -7.58 11.77
CA ARG A 270 17.07 -7.74 11.39
C ARG A 270 16.92 -8.65 10.18
N MET A 271 17.67 -8.40 9.11
CA MET A 271 17.60 -9.18 7.87
C MET A 271 17.90 -10.65 8.14
N TRP A 272 19.01 -10.93 8.83
CA TRP A 272 19.43 -12.29 9.14
C TRP A 272 18.45 -13.02 10.05
N ASN A 273 18.01 -12.39 11.16
CA ASN A 273 17.06 -13.03 12.08
C ASN A 273 15.71 -13.29 11.40
N GLN A 274 15.25 -12.38 10.54
CA GLN A 274 14.00 -12.57 9.81
C GLN A 274 14.08 -13.76 8.85
N ALA A 275 15.14 -13.82 8.04
CA ALA A 275 15.40 -14.89 7.09
C ALA A 275 15.58 -16.25 7.80
N ASP A 276 16.47 -16.30 8.81
CA ASP A 276 16.94 -17.55 9.41
C ASP A 276 16.12 -18.01 10.64
N LYS A 277 15.41 -17.13 11.34
CA LYS A 277 14.56 -17.52 12.48
C LYS A 277 13.10 -17.54 12.10
N HIS A 278 12.55 -16.43 11.62
CA HIS A 278 11.12 -16.30 11.36
C HIS A 278 10.69 -17.12 10.13
N TYR A 279 11.25 -16.83 8.95
CA TYR A 279 10.82 -17.46 7.70
C TYR A 279 11.22 -18.94 7.59
N ARG A 280 12.39 -19.32 8.11
CA ARG A 280 12.82 -20.73 8.14
C ARG A 280 11.87 -21.64 8.92
N GLN A 281 11.34 -21.18 10.04
CA GLN A 281 10.43 -21.98 10.86
C GLN A 281 9.04 -22.12 10.20
N LYS A 282 8.64 -21.13 9.40
CA LYS A 282 7.29 -21.03 8.85
C LYS A 282 7.13 -21.61 7.44
N TYR A 283 8.20 -21.67 6.64
CA TYR A 283 8.14 -22.11 5.24
C TYR A 283 9.26 -23.10 4.88
N HIS A 284 8.91 -24.19 4.18
CA HIS A 284 9.86 -25.25 3.79
C HIS A 284 11.01 -24.82 2.86
N ARG A 285 10.94 -23.64 2.22
CA ARG A 285 11.98 -23.11 1.31
C ARG A 285 12.52 -21.71 1.69
N GLY A 286 12.14 -21.18 2.85
CA GLY A 286 12.58 -19.86 3.33
C GLY A 286 12.15 -18.66 2.46
N ARG A 287 12.25 -17.43 2.99
CA ARG A 287 12.10 -16.17 2.23
C ARG A 287 13.31 -15.27 2.47
N GLU A 288 13.83 -14.71 1.40
CA GLU A 288 14.98 -13.81 1.45
C GLU A 288 14.58 -12.41 1.89
N VAL A 289 15.48 -11.70 2.55
CA VAL A 289 15.29 -10.30 2.93
C VAL A 289 16.31 -9.47 2.19
N GLY A 290 15.83 -8.52 1.38
CA GLY A 290 16.66 -7.61 0.59
C GLY A 290 16.72 -6.21 1.18
N ALA A 291 17.82 -5.52 0.95
CA ALA A 291 18.05 -4.14 1.38
C ALA A 291 18.99 -3.38 0.42
N PHE A 292 18.94 -2.05 0.52
CA PHE A 292 19.87 -1.14 -0.13
C PHE A 292 20.69 -0.38 0.90
N ILE A 293 22.01 -0.37 0.70
CA ILE A 293 22.95 0.46 1.44
C ILE A 293 22.93 1.85 0.81
N LEU A 294 22.49 2.87 1.55
CA LEU A 294 22.35 4.23 1.01
C LEU A 294 23.65 5.03 1.16
N THR A 295 23.90 5.97 0.24
CA THR A 295 25.10 6.84 0.31
C THR A 295 25.14 7.68 1.59
N THR A 296 23.97 7.98 2.15
CA THR A 296 23.79 8.67 3.44
C THR A 296 24.30 7.86 4.64
N GLY A 297 24.46 6.54 4.51
CA GLY A 297 24.85 5.63 5.60
C GLY A 297 23.67 4.95 6.29
N TYR A 298 22.45 5.26 5.87
CA TYR A 298 21.28 4.49 6.27
C TYR A 298 21.15 3.21 5.43
N ILE A 299 20.50 2.20 5.99
CA ILE A 299 20.11 0.98 5.28
C ILE A 299 18.60 1.00 5.07
N LEU A 300 18.16 0.88 3.83
CA LEU A 300 16.76 0.70 3.46
C LEU A 300 16.49 -0.79 3.27
N VAL A 301 15.87 -1.43 4.26
CA VAL A 301 15.39 -2.81 4.16
C VAL A 301 14.05 -2.78 3.43
N LEU A 302 13.94 -3.56 2.36
CA LEU A 302 12.75 -3.61 1.52
C LEU A 302 11.61 -4.37 2.20
N PRO A 303 10.35 -4.13 1.79
CA PRO A 303 9.22 -4.90 2.30
C PRO A 303 9.40 -6.39 2.01
N ASP A 304 9.54 -7.19 3.06
CA ASP A 304 9.95 -8.60 2.99
C ASP A 304 8.76 -9.58 2.91
N TYR A 305 7.53 -9.10 3.09
CA TYR A 305 6.30 -9.91 3.12
C TYR A 305 5.92 -10.53 1.77
N ASN A 306 6.49 -10.04 0.66
CA ASN A 306 6.27 -10.56 -0.69
C ASN A 306 7.57 -11.03 -1.39
N ASN A 307 8.70 -10.97 -0.70
CA ASN A 307 10.00 -11.34 -1.27
C ASN A 307 10.25 -12.85 -1.21
N ASN A 308 10.58 -13.47 -2.34
CA ASN A 308 10.89 -14.90 -2.44
C ASN A 308 12.04 -15.16 -3.43
N PHE A 309 12.60 -16.38 -3.39
CA PHE A 309 13.76 -16.78 -4.20
C PHE A 309 13.52 -16.81 -5.73
N ASN A 310 12.29 -16.58 -6.20
CA ASN A 310 11.94 -16.54 -7.63
C ASN A 310 11.58 -15.12 -8.12
N THR A 311 11.81 -14.08 -7.31
CA THR A 311 11.41 -12.70 -7.65
C THR A 311 12.54 -11.71 -7.45
N SER A 312 13.03 -11.14 -8.56
CA SER A 312 14.06 -10.09 -8.55
C SER A 312 13.49 -8.73 -9.00
N ASN A 313 12.18 -8.50 -8.82
CA ASN A 313 11.49 -7.32 -9.30
C ASN A 313 10.95 -6.44 -8.16
N ILE A 314 11.64 -5.32 -7.91
CA ILE A 314 11.25 -4.35 -6.88
C ILE A 314 10.09 -3.44 -7.29
N SER A 315 9.65 -3.46 -8.56
CA SER A 315 8.49 -2.66 -9.01
C SER A 315 7.19 -3.11 -8.33
N GLN A 316 7.08 -4.39 -7.98
CA GLN A 316 5.95 -4.95 -7.24
C GLN A 316 5.90 -4.47 -5.79
N LEU A 317 7.00 -3.91 -5.28
CA LEU A 317 7.10 -3.28 -3.97
C LEU A 317 6.93 -1.75 -4.06
N GLY A 318 6.56 -1.22 -5.23
CA GLY A 318 6.42 0.21 -5.47
C GLY A 318 7.73 0.96 -5.72
N TYR A 319 8.85 0.26 -5.96
CA TYR A 319 10.15 0.88 -6.24
C TYR A 319 10.47 0.93 -7.74
N VAL A 320 10.91 2.08 -8.21
CA VAL A 320 11.30 2.30 -9.61
C VAL A 320 12.81 2.50 -9.69
N ILE A 321 13.49 1.73 -10.54
CA ILE A 321 14.92 1.90 -10.81
C ILE A 321 15.11 3.06 -11.77
N LEU A 322 15.89 4.07 -11.37
CA LEU A 322 16.24 5.23 -12.20
C LEU A 322 17.62 5.09 -12.87
N GLY A 323 18.38 4.03 -12.54
CA GLY A 323 19.75 3.84 -12.97
C GLY A 323 20.78 4.65 -12.17
N ASN A 324 22.07 4.43 -12.43
CA ASN A 324 23.18 5.19 -11.83
C ASN A 324 23.15 5.27 -10.29
N GLY A 325 22.79 4.18 -9.63
CA GLY A 325 22.67 4.09 -8.18
C GLY A 325 21.49 4.85 -7.61
N LYS A 326 20.41 5.05 -8.37
CA LYS A 326 19.20 5.72 -7.88
C LYS A 326 17.98 4.83 -8.03
N ILE A 327 17.17 4.82 -6.97
CA ILE A 327 15.84 4.20 -6.95
C ILE A 327 14.84 5.21 -6.40
N ARG A 328 13.59 5.14 -6.84
CA ARG A 328 12.49 6.02 -6.43
C ARG A 328 11.36 5.21 -5.79
N HIS A 329 10.77 5.74 -4.74
CA HIS A 329 9.52 5.24 -4.16
C HIS A 329 8.62 6.43 -3.84
N GLY A 330 7.46 6.51 -4.49
CA GLY A 330 6.64 7.72 -4.47
C GLY A 330 7.44 8.96 -4.91
N GLN A 331 7.56 9.93 -4.00
CA GLN A 331 8.33 11.16 -4.18
C GLN A 331 9.79 11.07 -3.69
N GLU A 332 10.16 10.02 -2.97
CA GLU A 332 11.49 9.86 -2.40
C GLU A 332 12.47 9.26 -3.41
N ILE A 333 13.67 9.85 -3.50
CA ILE A 333 14.78 9.33 -4.31
C ILE A 333 15.89 8.89 -3.38
N PHE A 334 16.21 7.60 -3.43
CA PHE A 334 17.30 7.01 -2.67
C PHE A 334 18.54 6.84 -3.54
N LYS A 335 19.68 7.30 -3.02
CA LYS A 335 21.00 7.08 -3.61
C LYS A 335 21.63 5.83 -2.99
N VAL A 336 21.85 4.82 -3.81
CA VAL A 336 22.28 3.48 -3.43
C VAL A 336 23.78 3.32 -3.69
N SER A 337 24.49 2.82 -2.68
CA SER A 337 25.90 2.42 -2.75
C SER A 337 26.05 0.94 -3.10
N ALA A 338 25.14 0.09 -2.61
CA ALA A 338 25.13 -1.34 -2.86
C ALA A 338 23.75 -1.96 -2.56
N GLN A 339 23.50 -3.12 -3.14
CA GLN A 339 22.40 -4.03 -2.76
C GLN A 339 22.95 -5.09 -1.81
N ILE A 340 22.13 -5.53 -0.85
CA ILE A 340 22.44 -6.69 -0.01
C ILE A 340 21.19 -7.51 0.25
N HIS A 341 21.28 -8.84 0.21
CA HIS A 341 20.20 -9.73 0.58
C HIS A 341 20.70 -10.98 1.30
N THR A 342 19.79 -11.86 1.72
CA THR A 342 20.09 -13.06 2.52
C THR A 342 19.82 -14.34 1.72
N HIS A 343 20.77 -15.28 1.71
CA HIS A 343 20.54 -16.68 1.35
C HIS A 343 20.45 -17.52 2.62
N GLN A 344 19.24 -17.86 3.05
CA GLN A 344 19.05 -18.73 4.23
C GLN A 344 19.20 -20.22 3.88
N LYS A 345 19.38 -21.03 4.93
CA LYS A 345 19.55 -22.47 4.81
C LYS A 345 18.29 -23.11 4.19
N GLY A 346 18.45 -23.79 3.06
CA GLY A 346 17.33 -24.37 2.29
C GLY A 346 16.99 -23.61 0.99
N CYS A 347 17.63 -22.46 0.76
CA CYS A 347 17.57 -21.72 -0.50
C CYS A 347 18.81 -22.05 -1.32
N GLY A 348 18.72 -23.03 -2.21
CA GLY A 348 19.72 -23.32 -3.25
C GLY A 348 21.19 -23.14 -2.83
N ASP A 349 21.92 -22.35 -3.62
CA ASP A 349 23.35 -22.10 -3.47
C ASP A 349 23.64 -20.96 -2.47
N ALA A 350 24.75 -21.09 -1.74
CA ALA A 350 25.18 -20.06 -0.79
C ALA A 350 25.70 -18.79 -1.47
N SER A 351 26.26 -18.89 -2.68
CA SER A 351 26.79 -17.73 -3.40
C SER A 351 25.71 -17.07 -4.27
N PRO A 352 25.77 -15.74 -4.48
CA PRO A 352 24.92 -15.06 -5.45
C PRO A 352 25.17 -15.57 -6.85
N SER A 353 24.10 -15.64 -7.62
CA SER A 353 24.05 -16.00 -9.02
C SER A 353 24.17 -14.75 -9.90
N TYR A 354 24.92 -14.88 -10.99
CA TYR A 354 25.03 -13.85 -12.03
C TYR A 354 24.21 -14.19 -13.28
N VAL A 355 23.99 -15.48 -13.55
CA VAL A 355 23.43 -15.98 -14.81
C VAL A 355 21.98 -16.41 -14.62
N GLY A 356 21.09 -15.98 -15.52
CA GLY A 356 19.70 -16.43 -15.60
C GLY A 356 18.66 -15.33 -15.37
N LYS A 357 17.39 -15.64 -15.63
CA LYS A 357 16.24 -14.71 -15.56
C LYS A 357 15.94 -14.19 -14.15
N TYR A 358 16.48 -14.84 -13.12
CA TYR A 358 16.27 -14.53 -11.70
C TYR A 358 17.61 -14.35 -10.96
N SER A 359 18.65 -13.90 -11.66
CA SER A 359 19.96 -13.75 -11.04
C SER A 359 19.98 -12.63 -10.00
N ASP A 360 20.78 -12.82 -8.96
CA ASP A 360 20.98 -11.87 -7.86
C ASP A 360 21.54 -10.53 -8.35
N ALA A 361 22.24 -10.56 -9.48
CA ALA A 361 22.84 -9.40 -10.12
C ALA A 361 21.83 -8.50 -10.86
N ILE A 362 20.61 -8.95 -11.20
CA ILE A 362 19.69 -8.20 -12.09
C ILE A 362 19.41 -6.78 -11.60
N ILE A 363 19.12 -6.62 -10.31
CA ILE A 363 18.84 -5.30 -9.73
C ILE A 363 20.12 -4.47 -9.76
N SER A 364 21.22 -5.08 -9.31
CA SER A 364 22.54 -4.48 -9.20
C SER A 364 23.14 -4.01 -10.54
N GLU A 365 22.91 -4.74 -11.63
CA GLU A 365 23.25 -4.32 -12.98
C GLU A 365 22.50 -3.04 -13.37
N LYS A 366 21.18 -3.02 -13.15
CA LYS A 366 20.32 -1.87 -13.50
C LYS A 366 20.67 -0.62 -12.71
N ILE A 367 21.09 -0.76 -11.45
CA ILE A 367 21.55 0.38 -10.64
C ILE A 367 23.06 0.63 -10.77
N SER A 368 23.81 -0.22 -11.46
CA SER A 368 25.27 -0.17 -11.57
C SER A 368 25.97 -0.11 -10.20
N ARG A 369 25.56 -1.01 -9.28
CA ARG A 369 26.12 -1.14 -7.93
C ARG A 369 26.41 -2.60 -7.61
N PRO A 370 27.31 -2.91 -6.65
CA PRO A 370 27.55 -4.28 -6.24
C PRO A 370 26.35 -4.88 -5.48
N VAL A 371 26.21 -6.21 -5.57
CA VAL A 371 25.31 -7.01 -4.73
C VAL A 371 26.11 -7.83 -3.72
N PHE A 372 25.61 -7.88 -2.49
CA PHE A 372 26.12 -8.70 -1.41
C PHE A 372 25.08 -9.73 -0.98
N THR A 373 25.54 -10.90 -0.56
CA THR A 373 24.67 -11.97 -0.08
C THR A 373 25.16 -12.49 1.25
N MET A 374 24.38 -12.28 2.31
CA MET A 374 24.61 -12.91 3.60
C MET A 374 24.13 -14.36 3.54
N SER A 375 25.01 -15.33 3.76
CA SER A 375 24.75 -16.71 3.32
C SER A 375 24.87 -17.73 4.44
N HIS A 376 24.05 -18.78 4.36
CA HIS A 376 23.91 -19.80 5.39
C HIS A 376 25.17 -20.64 5.66
N ASP A 377 26.18 -20.57 4.78
CA ASP A 377 27.53 -21.14 4.98
C ASP A 377 28.41 -20.29 5.91
N GLY A 378 27.87 -19.19 6.43
CA GLY A 378 28.55 -18.26 7.31
C GLY A 378 29.42 -17.23 6.57
N ASN A 379 29.37 -17.22 5.24
CA ASN A 379 30.06 -16.25 4.40
C ASN A 379 29.09 -15.18 3.91
N VAL A 380 29.62 -13.97 3.73
CA VAL A 380 28.99 -12.95 2.92
C VAL A 380 29.74 -12.93 1.61
N TRP A 381 29.03 -13.27 0.55
CA TRP A 381 29.54 -13.25 -0.81
C TRP A 381 29.18 -11.92 -1.45
N TYR A 382 29.87 -11.55 -2.52
CA TYR A 382 29.49 -10.39 -3.32
C TYR A 382 29.78 -10.63 -4.79
N ILE A 383 29.05 -9.92 -5.65
CA ILE A 383 29.36 -9.79 -7.07
C ILE A 383 29.70 -8.34 -7.34
N ILE A 384 30.86 -8.14 -7.97
CA ILE A 384 31.24 -6.86 -8.57
C ILE A 384 31.44 -7.11 -10.06
N ALA A 385 30.72 -6.36 -10.88
CA ALA A 385 30.89 -6.32 -12.33
C ALA A 385 31.61 -5.01 -12.72
N ASN A 386 32.58 -5.10 -13.65
CA ASN A 386 33.18 -3.90 -14.24
C ASN A 386 32.19 -3.17 -15.17
N GLN A 387 32.55 -1.98 -15.68
CA GLN A 387 31.66 -1.14 -16.52
C GLN A 387 31.11 -1.84 -17.78
N ASN A 388 31.71 -2.97 -18.18
CA ASN A 388 31.30 -3.76 -19.35
C ASN A 388 30.68 -5.11 -18.97
N SER A 389 30.43 -5.37 -17.68
CA SER A 389 29.99 -6.66 -17.13
C SER A 389 30.92 -7.85 -17.43
N GLN A 390 32.19 -7.61 -17.77
CA GLN A 390 33.09 -8.64 -18.27
C GLN A 390 33.87 -9.41 -17.19
N ASN A 391 34.17 -8.77 -16.06
CA ASN A 391 34.88 -9.41 -14.94
C ASN A 391 34.00 -9.42 -13.70
N ILE A 392 33.71 -10.63 -13.20
CA ILE A 392 32.95 -10.90 -11.99
C ILE A 392 33.90 -11.39 -10.91
N ASN A 393 34.03 -10.62 -9.83
CA ASN A 393 34.75 -11.07 -8.65
C ASN A 393 33.76 -11.54 -7.58
N ILE A 394 33.94 -12.77 -7.12
CA ILE A 394 33.22 -13.36 -6.00
C ILE A 394 34.22 -13.64 -4.88
N THR A 395 34.07 -12.95 -3.75
CA THR A 395 34.97 -13.14 -2.60
C THR A 395 34.17 -13.20 -1.30
N PRO A 396 34.50 -14.11 -0.38
CA PRO A 396 33.81 -14.21 0.89
C PRO A 396 34.45 -13.35 1.99
N PHE A 397 33.63 -12.80 2.88
CA PHE A 397 34.00 -12.44 4.26
C PHE A 397 32.98 -13.05 5.23
N LYS A 398 33.09 -12.86 6.55
CA LYS A 398 32.24 -13.63 7.48
C LYS A 398 30.98 -12.89 7.90
N VAL A 399 29.82 -13.57 7.83
CA VAL A 399 28.53 -13.03 8.33
C VAL A 399 28.64 -12.57 9.78
N LYS A 400 29.37 -13.33 10.60
CA LYS A 400 29.59 -13.00 12.02
C LYS A 400 30.23 -11.62 12.24
N GLU A 401 30.97 -11.09 11.27
CA GLU A 401 31.59 -9.77 11.36
C GLU A 401 30.53 -8.67 11.20
N LEU A 402 29.64 -8.80 10.22
CA LEU A 402 28.50 -7.89 10.04
C LEU A 402 27.59 -7.85 11.27
N LEU A 403 27.32 -9.01 11.85
CA LEU A 403 26.45 -9.15 13.01
C LEU A 403 27.08 -8.60 14.31
N ARG A 404 28.41 -8.35 14.34
CA ARG A 404 29.17 -7.89 15.51
C ARG A 404 29.67 -6.45 15.43
N GLY A 405 29.23 -5.67 14.45
CA GLY A 405 29.58 -4.24 14.36
C GLY A 405 30.41 -3.85 13.13
N PHE A 406 30.74 -4.79 12.24
CA PHE A 406 31.44 -4.46 11.00
C PHE A 406 30.46 -3.81 10.01
N ALA A 407 30.77 -2.58 9.60
CA ALA A 407 30.02 -1.86 8.58
C ALA A 407 30.63 -2.10 7.19
N LEU A 408 29.80 -2.48 6.21
CA LEU A 408 30.26 -2.61 4.83
C LEU A 408 30.67 -1.27 4.25
N LYS A 409 30.00 -0.18 4.64
CA LYS A 409 30.39 1.15 4.17
C LYS A 409 31.81 1.55 4.60
N GLY A 410 32.22 1.23 5.84
CA GLY A 410 33.51 1.64 6.40
C GLY A 410 34.70 0.85 5.85
N SER A 411 34.49 -0.43 5.59
CA SER A 411 35.56 -1.35 5.16
C SER A 411 35.83 -1.29 3.67
N PHE A 412 34.84 -0.89 2.86
CA PHE A 412 34.98 -0.81 1.41
C PHE A 412 35.50 0.54 0.90
N VAL A 413 35.62 1.56 1.75
CA VAL A 413 36.52 2.72 1.47
C VAL A 413 37.98 2.27 1.37
N LYS A 414 38.35 1.15 2.04
CA LYS A 414 39.69 0.54 1.94
C LYS A 414 39.88 -0.31 0.66
N TYR A 415 38.81 -0.94 0.16
CA TYR A 415 38.83 -1.71 -1.10
C TYR A 415 38.57 -0.85 -2.35
N ALA A 416 37.96 0.32 -2.20
CA ALA A 416 37.90 1.36 -3.24
C ALA A 416 39.29 1.94 -3.59
N GLY A 417 40.33 1.61 -2.81
CA GLY A 417 41.75 1.90 -3.10
C GLY A 417 42.45 0.85 -3.97
N ASP A 418 41.78 -0.27 -4.28
CA ASP A 418 42.29 -1.27 -5.23
C ASP A 418 42.27 -0.68 -6.66
N PRO A 419 43.37 -0.79 -7.44
CA PRO A 419 43.41 -0.32 -8.83
C PRO A 419 42.25 -0.79 -9.73
N ALA A 420 41.61 -1.92 -9.41
CA ALA A 420 40.42 -2.42 -10.11
C ALA A 420 39.14 -1.60 -9.86
N TRP A 421 39.12 -0.74 -8.83
CA TRP A 421 37.98 0.09 -8.43
C TRP A 421 38.04 1.54 -8.91
N LYS A 422 39.04 1.92 -9.72
CA LYS A 422 39.21 3.32 -10.13
C LYS A 422 38.02 3.83 -10.99
N ARG A 423 37.18 4.62 -10.31
CA ARG A 423 36.26 5.67 -10.80
C ARG A 423 35.04 5.19 -11.61
N PHE A 424 33.88 5.14 -10.93
CA PHE A 424 32.66 5.68 -11.52
C PHE A 424 32.78 7.20 -11.53
N GLY A 425 33.20 7.75 -12.66
CA GLY A 425 33.34 9.19 -12.88
C GLY A 425 33.91 9.49 -14.26
N LYS A 426 33.01 9.76 -15.21
CA LYS A 426 33.10 10.92 -16.09
C LYS A 426 31.76 11.63 -16.02
#